data_AF-A0AAW0RF27-F1
#
_entry.id   AF-A0AAW0RF27-F1
#
_cell.length_a   1.000
_cell.length_b   1.000
_cell.length_c   1.000
_cell.angle_alpha   90.00
_cell.angle_beta   90.00
_cell.angle_gamma   90.00
#
_symmetry.space_group_name_H-M   'P 1'
#
loop_
_entity.id
_entity.type
_entity.pdbx_description
1 polymer ?
#
loop_
_entity_poly.entity_id
_entity_poly.type
_entity_poly.pdbx_seq_one_letter_code
_entity_poly.pdbx_strand_id
1 'polypeptide(L)'
;VFGLSLQLFQQVHRVAGLLSLGLILFPITVALAEDPRSSVATDEGRIGIMIIACMAALVAASLAKPVAYEVFLKMHEISAALLAYLLLSQVIADSSFSRLPLYIYGGIAGLLNAFFMCRYGYYNFAGWERPRLTCSEIAASRIHDRRWLHLELEVPRRVHVKPGQYIS
;
A
#
# COMPACT_ATOMS: atom_id res chain seq x y z
N VAL A 1 5.01 1.10 -13.32
CA VAL A 1 6.16 0.33 -12.75
C VAL A 1 6.36 -0.91 -13.61
N PHE A 2 7.57 -1.21 -14.10
CA PHE A 2 7.83 -2.31 -15.08
C PHE A 2 7.09 -2.23 -16.42
N GLY A 3 6.76 -1.03 -16.91
CA GLY A 3 5.90 -0.89 -18.09
C GLY A 3 4.42 -1.22 -17.84
N LEU A 4 4.05 -1.61 -16.61
CA LEU A 4 2.66 -1.76 -16.19
C LEU A 4 2.08 -0.40 -15.81
N SER A 5 0.83 -0.18 -16.22
CA SER A 5 0.06 1.00 -15.83
C SER A 5 -0.19 1.01 -14.33
N LEU A 6 -0.30 2.21 -13.75
CA LEU A 6 -0.64 2.39 -12.34
C LEU A 6 -1.98 1.73 -12.00
N GLN A 7 -2.95 1.81 -12.91
CA GLN A 7 -4.26 1.19 -12.76
C GLN A 7 -4.16 -0.32 -12.60
N LEU A 8 -3.38 -0.98 -13.46
CA LEU A 8 -3.18 -2.43 -13.37
C LEU A 8 -2.48 -2.82 -12.08
N PHE A 9 -1.44 -2.08 -11.67
CA PHE A 9 -0.76 -2.32 -10.41
C PHE A 9 -1.71 -2.19 -9.21
N GLN A 10 -2.55 -1.14 -9.19
CA GLN A 10 -3.57 -0.95 -8.15
C GLN A 10 -4.60 -2.08 -8.14
N GLN A 11 -5.01 -2.58 -9.31
CA GLN A 11 -5.96 -3.68 -9.41
C GLN A 11 -5.36 -4.98 -8.88
N VAL A 12 -4.12 -5.30 -9.29
CA VAL A 12 -3.40 -6.47 -8.78
C VAL A 12 -3.22 -6.39 -7.27
N HIS A 13 -2.82 -5.22 -6.73
CA HIS A 13 -2.71 -5.01 -5.29
C HIS A 13 -4.03 -5.25 -4.55
N ARG A 14 -5.17 -4.75 -5.08
CA ARG A 14 -6.49 -4.98 -4.48
C ARG A 14 -6.88 -6.46 -4.48
N VAL A 15 -6.70 -7.15 -5.61
CA VAL A 15 -7.02 -8.58 -5.71
C VAL A 15 -6.13 -9.41 -4.79
N ALA A 16 -4.82 -9.14 -4.76
CA ALA A 16 -3.90 -9.80 -3.84
C ALA A 16 -4.28 -9.56 -2.38
N GLY A 17 -4.69 -8.35 -2.01
CA GLY A 17 -5.18 -8.03 -0.67
C GLY A 17 -6.44 -8.81 -0.29
N LEU A 18 -7.43 -8.89 -1.20
CA LEU A 18 -8.66 -9.65 -0.97
C LEU A 18 -8.41 -11.16 -0.83
N LEU A 19 -7.56 -11.73 -1.68
CA LEU A 19 -7.18 -13.15 -1.59
C LEU A 19 -6.42 -13.44 -0.29
N SER A 20 -5.47 -12.59 0.07
CA SER A 20 -4.71 -12.71 1.33
C SER A 20 -5.64 -12.64 2.54
N LEU A 21 -6.67 -11.77 2.50
CA LEU A 21 -7.67 -11.67 3.55
C LEU A 21 -8.41 -12.99 3.76
N GLY A 22 -8.87 -13.64 2.69
CA GLY A 22 -9.51 -14.95 2.78
C GLY A 22 -8.57 -16.02 3.35
N LEU A 23 -7.34 -16.09 2.83
CA LEU A 23 -6.36 -17.11 3.22
C LEU A 23 -5.89 -16.96 4.68
N ILE A 24 -5.79 -15.74 5.19
CA ILE A 24 -5.36 -15.47 6.57
C ILE A 24 -6.52 -15.63 7.55
N LEU A 25 -7.72 -15.13 7.21
CA LEU A 25 -8.85 -15.18 8.14
C LEU A 25 -9.38 -16.59 8.33
N PHE A 26 -9.41 -17.41 7.27
CA PHE A 26 -9.94 -18.77 7.35
C PHE A 26 -9.32 -19.60 8.51
N PRO A 27 -8.00 -19.83 8.57
CA PRO A 27 -7.41 -20.63 9.64
C PRO A 27 -7.60 -20.02 11.03
N ILE A 28 -7.55 -18.69 11.15
CA ILE A 28 -7.76 -18.00 12.44
C ILE A 28 -9.21 -18.20 12.91
N THR A 29 -10.20 -18.09 12.01
CA THR A 29 -11.61 -18.32 12.36
C THR A 29 -11.91 -19.76 12.72
N VAL A 30 -11.28 -20.73 12.05
CA VAL A 30 -11.38 -22.15 12.40
C VAL A 30 -10.81 -22.41 13.79
N ALA A 31 -9.59 -21.93 14.07
CA ALA A 31 -8.97 -22.07 15.39
C ALA A 31 -9.80 -21.41 16.50
N LEU A 32 -10.38 -20.24 16.22
CA LEU A 32 -11.25 -19.54 17.16
C LEU A 32 -12.56 -20.30 17.43
N ALA A 33 -13.12 -20.96 16.42
CA ALA A 33 -14.33 -21.76 16.55
C ALA A 33 -14.10 -23.07 17.31
N GLU A 34 -12.92 -23.68 17.15
CA GLU A 34 -12.53 -24.92 17.83
C GLU A 34 -12.23 -24.71 19.31
N ASP A 35 -11.42 -23.70 19.66
CA ASP A 35 -11.14 -23.35 21.06
C ASP A 35 -11.08 -21.82 21.27
N PRO A 36 -12.23 -21.19 21.59
CA PRO A 36 -12.29 -19.75 21.83
C PRO A 36 -11.44 -19.29 23.01
N ARG A 37 -11.20 -20.15 24.03
CA ARG A 37 -10.46 -19.75 25.24
C ARG A 37 -8.97 -19.68 24.97
N SER A 38 -8.46 -20.54 24.08
CA SER A 38 -7.07 -20.50 23.64
C SER A 38 -6.69 -19.15 23.02
N SER A 39 -7.64 -18.49 22.33
CA SER A 39 -7.39 -17.23 21.61
C SER A 39 -6.89 -16.07 22.50
N VAL A 40 -7.23 -16.08 23.79
CA VAL A 40 -6.80 -15.04 24.76
C VAL A 40 -5.70 -15.57 25.70
N ALA A 41 -5.65 -16.89 25.87
CA ALA A 41 -4.73 -17.55 26.80
C ALA A 41 -3.34 -17.80 26.20
N THR A 42 -3.22 -18.01 24.89
CA THR A 42 -1.95 -18.31 24.22
C THR A 42 -1.41 -17.11 23.44
N ASP A 43 -0.10 -17.05 23.27
CA ASP A 43 0.54 -16.00 22.47
C ASP A 43 0.15 -16.11 20.98
N GLU A 44 0.01 -17.32 20.45
CA GLU A 44 -0.49 -17.58 19.09
C GLU A 44 -1.92 -17.05 18.90
N GLY A 45 -2.79 -17.29 19.88
CA GLY A 45 -4.16 -16.78 19.89
C GLY A 45 -4.20 -15.26 19.87
N ARG A 46 -3.39 -14.61 20.72
CA ARG A 46 -3.28 -13.15 20.78
C ARG A 46 -2.77 -12.55 19.47
N ILE A 47 -1.80 -13.20 18.83
CA ILE A 47 -1.32 -12.81 17.49
C ILE A 47 -2.45 -12.93 16.47
N GLY A 48 -3.22 -14.02 16.49
CA GLY A 48 -4.39 -14.19 15.62
C GLY A 48 -5.42 -13.07 15.79
N ILE A 49 -5.72 -12.67 17.03
CA ILE A 49 -6.62 -11.54 17.31
C ILE A 49 -6.04 -10.21 16.79
N MET A 50 -4.74 -9.97 16.98
CA MET A 50 -4.08 -8.77 16.45
C MET A 50 -4.12 -8.72 14.92
N ILE A 51 -3.97 -9.87 14.25
CA ILE A 51 -4.11 -9.99 12.79
C ILE A 51 -5.54 -9.62 12.36
N ILE A 52 -6.56 -10.16 13.03
CA ILE A 52 -7.97 -9.78 12.77
C ILE A 52 -8.18 -8.28 12.94
N ALA A 53 -7.65 -7.69 14.02
CA ALA A 53 -7.77 -6.26 14.28
C ALA A 53 -7.10 -5.41 13.19
N CYS A 54 -5.90 -5.80 12.71
CA CYS A 54 -5.23 -5.13 11.60
C CYS A 54 -6.05 -5.19 10.31
N MET A 55 -6.64 -6.35 10.01
CA MET A 55 -7.48 -6.53 8.83
C MET A 55 -8.76 -5.71 8.90
N ALA A 56 -9.41 -5.67 10.08
CA ALA A 56 -10.56 -4.81 10.32
C ALA A 56 -10.20 -3.32 10.14
N ALA A 57 -9.04 -2.89 10.65
CA ALA A 57 -8.55 -1.53 10.47
C ALA A 57 -8.28 -1.19 8.99
N LEU A 58 -7.70 -2.12 8.21
CA LEU A 58 -7.49 -1.94 6.77
C LEU A 58 -8.82 -1.79 6.00
N VAL A 59 -9.83 -2.59 6.33
CA VAL A 59 -11.17 -2.50 5.73
C VAL A 59 -11.83 -1.17 6.12
N ALA A 60 -11.83 -0.83 7.41
CA ALA A 60 -12.42 0.42 7.91
C ALA A 60 -11.75 1.66 7.30
N ALA A 61 -10.42 1.68 7.22
CA ALA A 61 -9.66 2.73 6.54
C ALA A 61 -10.08 2.85 5.07
N SER A 62 -10.24 1.72 4.37
CA SER A 62 -10.65 1.69 2.97
C SER A 62 -12.04 2.30 2.74
N LEU A 63 -12.97 2.15 3.70
CA LEU A 63 -14.28 2.79 3.68
C LEU A 63 -14.22 4.30 3.94
N ALA A 64 -13.23 4.76 4.72
CA ALA A 64 -13.00 6.17 5.02
C ALA A 64 -12.26 6.93 3.91
N LYS A 65 -11.63 6.21 2.96
CA LYS A 65 -10.86 6.78 1.84
C LYS A 65 -11.50 7.97 1.11
N PRO A 66 -12.81 7.98 0.75
CA PRO A 66 -13.38 9.11 0.01
C PRO A 66 -13.56 10.38 0.85
N VAL A 67 -13.64 10.26 2.19
CA VAL A 67 -13.94 11.38 3.09
C VAL A 67 -12.70 11.86 3.84
N ALA A 68 -11.78 10.95 4.18
CA ALA A 68 -10.60 11.21 4.99
C ALA A 68 -9.38 10.49 4.40
N TYR A 69 -8.89 10.98 3.26
CA TYR A 69 -7.81 10.33 2.52
C TYR A 69 -6.50 10.22 3.32
N GLU A 70 -6.12 11.25 4.06
CA GLU A 70 -4.90 11.24 4.88
C GLU A 70 -4.98 10.19 6.01
N VAL A 71 -6.13 10.12 6.68
CA VAL A 71 -6.39 9.11 7.73
C VAL A 71 -6.36 7.71 7.13
N PHE A 72 -7.01 7.50 5.98
CA PHE A 72 -6.94 6.25 5.24
C PHE A 72 -5.49 5.86 4.97
N LEU A 73 -4.68 6.78 4.43
CA LEU A 73 -3.31 6.49 4.05
C LEU A 73 -2.47 6.07 5.27
N LYS A 74 -2.53 6.83 6.37
CA LYS A 74 -1.78 6.53 7.59
C LYS A 74 -2.21 5.23 8.25
N MET A 75 -3.51 5.01 8.36
CA MET A 75 -4.04 3.77 8.94
C MET A 75 -3.70 2.56 8.08
N HIS A 76 -3.76 2.70 6.75
CA HIS A 76 -3.40 1.63 5.82
C HIS A 76 -1.91 1.29 5.93
N GLU A 77 -1.01 2.29 5.93
CA GLU A 77 0.43 2.10 6.08
C GLU A 77 0.80 1.40 7.40
N ILE A 78 0.28 1.90 8.53
CA ILE A 78 0.58 1.35 9.86
C ILE A 78 0.03 -0.07 9.98
N SER A 79 -1.23 -0.30 9.58
CA SER A 79 -1.86 -1.61 9.70
C SER A 79 -1.21 -2.64 8.78
N ALA A 80 -0.82 -2.25 7.56
CA ALA A 80 -0.10 -3.12 6.64
C ALA A 80 1.29 -3.48 7.16
N ALA A 81 2.03 -2.52 7.73
CA ALA A 81 3.34 -2.76 8.33
C ALA A 81 3.24 -3.71 9.53
N LEU A 82 2.26 -3.48 10.42
CA LEU A 82 2.02 -4.32 11.58
C LEU A 82 1.60 -5.74 11.17
N LEU A 83 0.68 -5.87 10.20
CA LEU A 83 0.28 -7.16 9.66
C LEU A 83 1.46 -7.92 9.05
N ALA A 84 2.29 -7.25 8.25
CA ALA A 84 3.49 -7.85 7.66
C ALA A 84 4.46 -8.33 8.75
N TYR A 85 4.66 -7.56 9.81
CA TYR A 85 5.48 -7.94 10.96
C TYR A 85 4.93 -9.18 11.68
N LEU A 86 3.63 -9.22 11.97
CA LEU A 86 2.99 -10.33 12.67
C LEU A 86 3.03 -11.63 11.85
N LEU A 87 2.79 -11.54 10.54
CA LEU A 87 2.90 -12.70 9.65
C LEU A 87 4.35 -13.16 9.54
N LEU A 88 5.30 -12.23 9.40
CA LEU A 88 6.70 -12.55 9.31
C LEU A 88 7.22 -13.20 10.59
N SER A 89 6.80 -12.73 11.77
CA SER A 89 7.20 -13.32 13.04
C SER A 89 6.69 -14.75 13.20
N GLN A 90 5.44 -15.02 12.80
CA GLN A 90 4.88 -16.39 12.77
C GLN A 90 5.66 -17.29 11.81
N VAL A 91 5.94 -16.82 10.60
CA VAL A 91 6.66 -17.60 9.58
C VAL A 91 8.12 -17.87 9.98
N ILE A 92 8.78 -16.93 10.66
CA ILE A 92 10.15 -17.12 11.15
C ILE A 92 10.19 -18.10 12.34
N ALA A 93 9.18 -18.06 13.20
CA ALA A 93 9.05 -18.95 14.36
C ALA A 93 8.76 -20.40 13.94
N ASP A 94 8.09 -20.61 12.81
CA ASP A 94 7.80 -21.94 12.29
C ASP A 94 9.06 -22.60 11.70
N SER A 95 9.59 -23.59 12.43
CA SER A 95 10.75 -24.38 12.02
C SER A 95 10.52 -25.26 10.79
N SER A 96 9.27 -25.57 10.45
CA SER A 96 8.91 -26.39 9.29
C SER A 96 8.90 -25.60 7.98
N PHE A 97 8.85 -24.27 8.07
CA PHE A 97 8.79 -23.40 6.91
C PHE A 97 10.17 -23.21 6.26
N SER A 98 10.26 -23.49 4.96
CA SER A 98 11.48 -23.21 4.20
C SER A 98 11.70 -21.70 4.09
N ARG A 99 12.87 -21.21 4.50
CA ARG A 99 13.22 -19.78 4.46
C ARG A 99 13.56 -19.26 3.05
N LEU A 100 13.74 -20.16 2.08
CA LEU A 100 14.14 -19.80 0.72
C LEU A 100 13.18 -18.79 0.04
N PRO A 101 11.84 -18.97 0.07
CA PRO A 101 10.92 -18.01 -0.55
C PRO A 101 11.00 -16.62 0.10
N LEU A 102 11.25 -16.56 1.41
CA LEU A 102 11.41 -15.30 2.13
C LEU A 102 12.67 -14.55 1.65
N TYR A 103 13.79 -15.26 1.45
CA TYR A 103 15.01 -14.66 0.91
C TYR A 103 14.85 -14.20 -0.54
N ILE A 104 14.19 -15.00 -1.38
CA ILE A 104 13.91 -14.62 -2.78
C ILE A 104 13.05 -13.36 -2.81
N TYR A 105 11.94 -13.35 -2.08
CA TYR A 105 11.05 -12.19 -2.01
C TYR A 105 11.77 -10.96 -1.44
N GLY A 106 12.45 -11.12 -0.30
CA GLY A 106 13.19 -10.06 0.36
C GLY A 106 14.30 -9.45 -0.50
N GLY A 107 15.02 -10.29 -1.25
CA GLY A 107 16.05 -9.83 -2.19
C GLY A 107 15.46 -9.01 -3.34
N ILE A 108 14.42 -9.51 -4.01
CA ILE A 108 13.76 -8.82 -5.13
C ILE A 108 13.12 -7.51 -4.63
N ALA A 109 12.33 -7.57 -3.56
CA ALA A 109 11.64 -6.42 -3.00
C ALA A 109 12.63 -5.38 -2.45
N GLY A 110 13.71 -5.83 -1.80
CA GLY A 110 14.75 -4.96 -1.24
C GLY A 110 15.52 -4.21 -2.33
N LEU A 111 16.00 -4.92 -3.36
CA LEU A 111 16.69 -4.29 -4.49
C LEU A 111 15.78 -3.31 -5.23
N LEU A 112 14.52 -3.68 -5.42
CA LEU A 112 13.55 -2.83 -6.09
C LEU A 112 13.26 -1.55 -5.29
N ASN A 113 13.06 -1.67 -3.97
CA ASN A 113 12.87 -0.52 -3.09
C ASN A 113 14.11 0.37 -3.04
N ALA A 114 15.31 -0.21 -2.98
CA ALA A 114 16.56 0.55 -3.01
C ALA A 114 16.68 1.34 -4.32
N PHE A 115 16.43 0.70 -5.47
CA PHE A 115 16.42 1.37 -6.76
C PHE A 115 15.40 2.53 -6.80
N PHE A 116 14.17 2.31 -6.33
CA PHE A 116 13.16 3.36 -6.29
C PHE A 116 13.52 4.51 -5.36
N MET A 117 14.08 4.23 -4.18
CA MET A 117 14.54 5.24 -3.23
C MET A 117 15.70 6.04 -3.80
N CYS A 118 16.70 5.40 -4.41
CA CYS A 118 17.80 6.08 -5.07
C CYS A 118 17.30 6.95 -6.23
N ARG A 119 16.38 6.43 -7.04
CA ARG A 119 15.77 7.15 -8.16
C ARG A 119 14.98 8.36 -7.65
N TYR A 120 14.11 8.17 -6.67
CA TYR A 120 13.34 9.24 -6.02
C TYR A 120 14.27 10.29 -5.41
N GLY A 121 15.32 9.84 -4.71
CA GLY A 121 16.35 10.69 -4.14
C GLY A 121 17.04 11.54 -5.20
N TYR A 122 17.50 10.91 -6.27
CA TYR A 122 18.15 11.57 -7.40
C TYR A 122 17.23 12.58 -8.12
N TYR A 123 15.93 12.30 -8.25
CA TYR A 123 15.02 13.23 -8.90
C TYR A 123 14.62 14.41 -8.01
N ASN A 124 14.46 14.20 -6.70
CA ASN A 124 13.99 15.25 -5.79
C ASN A 124 15.10 16.07 -5.12
N PHE A 125 16.33 15.53 -5.01
CA PHE A 125 17.41 16.17 -4.25
C PHE A 125 18.65 16.54 -5.07
N ALA A 126 18.84 16.04 -6.29
CA ALA A 126 20.00 16.43 -7.10
C ALA A 126 19.81 17.76 -7.87
N GLY A 127 18.83 18.57 -7.48
CA GLY A 127 18.73 19.99 -7.79
C GLY A 127 18.16 20.66 -6.53
N TRP A 128 18.79 21.72 -6.02
CA TRP A 128 18.34 22.38 -4.78
C TRP A 128 16.94 23.00 -4.88
N GLU A 129 16.41 23.12 -6.10
CA GLU A 129 15.08 23.62 -6.39
C GLU A 129 14.07 22.47 -6.39
N ARG A 130 12.98 22.62 -5.64
CA ARG A 130 11.89 21.64 -5.59
C ARG A 130 10.88 21.93 -6.70
N PRO A 131 10.31 20.90 -7.35
CA PRO A 131 9.21 21.10 -8.28
C PRO A 131 8.04 21.80 -7.60
N ARG A 132 7.39 22.73 -8.30
CA ARG A 132 6.23 23.48 -7.83
C ARG A 132 5.03 23.14 -8.68
N LEU A 133 3.90 22.88 -8.03
CA LEU A 133 2.62 22.67 -8.69
C LEU A 133 1.74 23.89 -8.41
N THR A 134 1.40 24.63 -9.46
CA THR A 134 0.42 25.72 -9.42
C THR A 134 -0.91 25.19 -9.93
N CYS A 135 -1.97 25.39 -9.15
CA CYS A 135 -3.33 25.01 -9.53
C CYS A 135 -4.14 26.26 -9.79
N SER A 136 -4.80 26.35 -10.95
CA SER A 136 -5.74 27.42 -11.27
C SER A 136 -7.05 26.84 -11.80
N GLU A 137 -8.18 27.42 -11.39
CA GLU A 137 -9.50 26.96 -11.85
C GLU A 137 -9.84 27.61 -13.19
N ILE A 138 -10.09 26.80 -14.23
CA ILE A 138 -10.38 27.30 -15.59
C ILE A 138 -11.86 27.57 -15.75
N ALA A 139 -12.71 26.66 -15.28
CA ALA A 139 -14.16 26.78 -15.41
C ALA A 139 -14.90 25.86 -14.42
N ALA A 140 -15.98 26.36 -13.83
CA ALA A 140 -16.94 25.58 -13.06
C ALA A 140 -18.29 25.57 -13.79
N SER A 141 -18.73 24.40 -14.27
CA SER A 141 -20.08 24.26 -14.85
C SER A 141 -21.07 23.95 -13.74
N ARG A 142 -21.92 24.92 -13.35
CA ARG A 142 -23.04 24.69 -12.41
C ARG A 142 -24.09 23.70 -12.94
N ILE A 143 -24.15 23.52 -14.26
CA ILE A 143 -25.16 22.67 -14.93
C ILE A 143 -24.77 21.18 -14.86
N HIS A 144 -23.47 20.88 -14.90
CA HIS A 144 -22.95 19.50 -14.89
C HIS A 144 -22.24 19.11 -13.59
N ASP A 145 -22.24 20.00 -12.59
CA ASP A 145 -21.48 19.87 -11.34
C ASP A 145 -20.00 19.43 -11.55
N ARG A 146 -19.39 19.94 -12.64
CA ARG A 146 -18.00 19.64 -13.01
C ARG A 146 -17.14 20.88 -12.91
N ARG A 147 -16.04 20.77 -12.18
CA ARG A 147 -14.96 21.76 -12.11
C ARG A 147 -13.79 21.32 -12.97
N TRP A 148 -13.30 22.23 -13.79
CA TRP A 148 -12.12 22.03 -14.63
C TRP A 148 -10.95 22.78 -13.99
N LEU A 149 -9.94 22.02 -13.57
CA LEU A 149 -8.72 22.55 -12.96
C LEU A 149 -7.59 22.53 -13.98
N HIS A 150 -6.90 23.66 -14.13
CA HIS A 150 -5.57 23.71 -14.73
C HIS A 150 -4.55 23.38 -13.66
N LEU A 151 -3.63 22.49 -13.97
CA LEU A 151 -2.50 22.15 -13.11
C LEU A 151 -1.24 22.40 -13.92
N GLU A 152 -0.43 23.36 -13.49
CA GLU A 152 0.84 23.68 -14.10
C GLU A 152 1.96 23.17 -13.17
N LEU A 153 2.80 22.28 -13.70
CA LEU A 153 3.91 21.69 -12.95
C LEU A 153 5.21 22.31 -13.44
N GLU A 154 5.79 23.17 -12.61
CA GLU A 154 7.11 23.73 -12.81
C GLU A 154 8.15 22.75 -12.24
N VAL A 155 8.96 22.18 -13.13
CA VAL A 155 10.02 21.22 -12.79
C VAL A 155 11.38 21.88 -13.05
N PRO A 156 12.32 21.83 -12.09
CA PRO A 156 13.64 22.47 -12.22
C PRO A 156 14.53 21.82 -13.30
N ARG A 157 14.09 20.70 -13.89
CA ARG A 157 14.84 19.94 -14.90
C ARG A 157 14.03 19.86 -16.19
N ARG A 158 14.74 19.89 -17.32
CA ARG A 158 14.14 19.68 -18.65
C ARG A 158 13.54 18.28 -18.75
N VAL A 159 12.21 18.23 -18.82
CA VAL A 159 11.47 17.00 -19.13
C VAL A 159 11.26 16.93 -20.63
N HIS A 160 11.74 15.88 -21.27
CA HIS A 160 11.48 15.63 -22.68
C HIS A 160 10.17 14.86 -22.80
N VAL A 161 9.10 15.55 -23.18
CA VAL A 161 7.76 14.97 -23.37
C VAL A 161 7.39 15.09 -24.84
N LYS A 162 6.93 14.00 -25.45
CA LYS A 162 6.36 14.01 -26.80
C LYS A 162 4.85 14.29 -26.74
N PRO A 163 4.27 14.91 -27.78
CA PRO A 163 2.81 15.06 -27.87
C PRO A 163 2.10 13.71 -27.68
N GLY A 164 1.03 13.71 -26.87
CA GLY A 164 0.27 12.50 -26.56
C GLY A 164 0.84 11.62 -25.44
N GLN A 165 1.97 11.99 -24.83
CA GLN A 165 2.44 11.33 -23.61
C GLN A 165 1.75 11.90 -22.38
N TYR A 166 1.24 11.00 -21.55
CA TYR A 166 0.61 11.34 -20.27
C TYR A 166 1.57 11.08 -19.13
N ILE A 167 1.54 11.95 -18.12
CA ILE A 167 2.18 11.70 -16.84
C ILE A 167 1.22 10.76 -16.07
N SER A 168 1.63 9.49 -15.90
CA SER A 168 0.85 8.45 -15.22
C SER A 168 1.30 8.19 -13.79
#